data_AF-A0A661H5X2-F1
#
_entry.id   AF-A0A661H5X2-F1
#
_cell.length_a   1.000
_cell.length_b   1.000
_cell.length_c   1.000
_cell.angle_alpha   90.00
_cell.angle_beta   90.00
_cell.angle_gamma   90.00
#
_symmetry.space_group_name_H-M   'P 1'
#
loop_
_entity.id
_entity.type
_entity.pdbx_description
1 polymer ?
#
loop_
_entity_poly.entity_id
_entity_poly.type
_entity_poly.pdbx_seq_one_letter_code
_entity_poly.pdbx_strand_id
1 'polypeptide(L)'
;MKINSVLGPIDVESLGTTLIHEHLGIGWPGWELDHQDFDRKKEGSRIVDKLKEIQDLGITSFVDPCPMELGRDPEFAAEMSEKSGIQIVVATGLYNDALGIPQHFRLMDIDGIAEQYVSEIQDGIGKTGIKAGIIKTASGGIYGVTPPGQGIQESEIKCLRAAARASNATGTPILCHNDEMEPFGRET
;
A
#
# COMPACT_ATOMS: atom_id res chain seq x y z
N MET A 1 -0.72 12.68 -18.28
CA MET A 1 -1.04 12.72 -16.82
C MET A 1 0.16 12.16 -16.07
N LYS A 2 0.39 12.47 -14.79
CA LYS A 2 1.51 11.90 -14.02
C LYS A 2 1.03 11.09 -12.83
N ILE A 3 1.80 10.07 -12.46
CA ILE A 3 1.65 9.30 -11.23
C ILE A 3 2.97 9.35 -10.46
N ASN A 4 2.91 9.44 -9.13
CA ASN A 4 4.10 9.40 -8.29
C ASN A 4 4.67 7.98 -8.26
N SER A 5 5.96 7.83 -8.60
CA SER A 5 6.75 6.63 -8.31
C SER A 5 7.78 6.94 -7.23
N VAL A 6 8.44 5.90 -6.72
CA VAL A 6 9.48 6.04 -5.68
C VAL A 6 10.70 6.85 -6.12
N LEU A 7 10.96 6.94 -7.43
CA LEU A 7 12.03 7.77 -8.01
C LEU A 7 11.52 9.09 -8.60
N GLY A 8 10.27 9.45 -8.28
CA GLY A 8 9.63 10.68 -8.72
C GLY A 8 8.49 10.46 -9.73
N PRO A 9 7.86 11.54 -10.21
CA PRO A 9 6.69 11.44 -11.07
C PRO A 9 7.02 10.85 -12.46
N ILE A 10 6.24 9.85 -12.87
CA ILE A 10 6.31 9.23 -14.21
C ILE A 10 5.08 9.61 -15.03
N ASP A 11 5.25 9.73 -16.34
CA ASP A 11 4.13 9.93 -17.27
C ASP A 11 3.33 8.63 -17.37
N VAL A 12 2.00 8.69 -17.31
CA VAL A 12 1.16 7.47 -17.33
C VAL A 12 1.35 6.65 -18.62
N GLU A 13 1.71 7.31 -19.71
CA GLU A 13 2.04 6.71 -21.00
C GLU A 13 3.34 5.88 -20.96
N SER A 14 4.19 6.10 -19.93
CA SER A 14 5.45 5.37 -19.71
C SER A 14 5.35 4.19 -18.75
N LEU A 15 4.16 3.95 -18.16
CA LEU A 15 3.93 2.83 -17.25
C LEU A 15 4.13 1.47 -17.92
N GLY A 16 3.81 1.35 -19.21
CA GLY A 16 3.87 0.11 -19.99
C GLY A 16 3.01 -1.02 -19.39
N THR A 17 3.51 -2.26 -19.45
CA THR A 17 2.81 -3.39 -18.81
C THR A 17 3.04 -3.31 -17.29
N THR A 18 1.94 -3.18 -16.54
CA THR A 18 1.97 -2.93 -15.09
C THR A 18 1.36 -4.09 -14.32
N LEU A 19 2.07 -4.59 -13.30
CA LEU A 19 1.47 -5.44 -12.26
C LEU A 19 0.86 -4.54 -11.18
N ILE A 20 -0.47 -4.55 -11.05
CA ILE A 20 -1.19 -3.51 -10.27
C ILE A 20 -1.31 -3.79 -8.78
N HIS A 21 -0.87 -4.95 -8.29
CA HIS A 21 -0.90 -5.31 -6.88
C HIS A 21 0.12 -6.42 -6.60
N GLU A 22 1.35 -6.03 -6.29
CA GLU A 22 2.42 -6.93 -5.82
C GLU A 22 3.00 -6.39 -4.50
N HIS A 23 3.88 -7.12 -3.83
CA HIS A 23 4.55 -6.64 -2.62
C HIS A 23 6.04 -6.93 -2.69
N LEU A 24 6.88 -5.94 -2.41
CA LEU A 24 8.34 -6.17 -2.22
C LEU A 24 8.61 -6.97 -0.95
N GLY A 25 7.79 -6.74 0.07
CA GLY A 25 7.81 -7.42 1.35
C GLY A 25 6.58 -7.02 2.16
N ILE A 26 6.19 -7.89 3.08
CA ILE A 26 5.11 -7.64 4.04
C ILE A 26 5.63 -8.01 5.42
N GLY A 27 5.45 -7.11 6.37
CA GLY A 27 5.62 -7.36 7.80
C GLY A 27 4.27 -7.31 8.49
N TRP A 28 3.76 -8.43 8.99
CA TRP A 28 2.51 -8.43 9.75
C TRP A 28 2.67 -7.60 11.04
N PRO A 29 1.64 -6.89 11.53
CA PRO A 29 1.79 -6.05 12.71
C PRO A 29 2.38 -6.84 13.90
N GLY A 30 3.48 -6.33 14.46
CA GLY A 30 4.26 -7.02 15.48
C GLY A 30 5.47 -7.81 14.96
N TRP A 31 5.69 -7.88 13.64
CA TRP A 31 6.89 -8.49 13.05
C TRP A 31 8.19 -7.85 13.55
N GLU A 32 8.15 -6.57 13.89
CA GLU A 32 9.27 -5.82 14.46
C GLU A 32 9.70 -6.32 15.87
N LEU A 33 8.87 -7.16 16.50
CA LEU A 33 9.15 -7.81 17.77
C LEU A 33 9.66 -9.24 17.60
N ASP A 34 9.74 -9.74 16.36
CA ASP A 34 10.29 -11.06 16.08
C ASP A 34 11.80 -11.10 16.42
N HIS A 35 12.24 -12.25 16.92
CA HIS A 35 13.64 -12.54 17.16
C HIS A 35 14.45 -12.73 15.87
N GLN A 36 13.78 -12.96 14.75
CA GLN A 36 14.41 -13.05 13.43
C GLN A 36 14.48 -11.67 12.78
N ASP A 37 15.66 -11.30 12.33
CA ASP A 37 15.88 -10.03 11.65
C ASP A 37 15.57 -10.15 10.15
N PHE A 38 15.14 -9.04 9.56
CA PHE A 38 15.02 -8.91 8.10
C PHE A 38 16.39 -8.51 7.53
N ASP A 39 17.09 -9.48 6.92
CA ASP A 39 18.35 -9.19 6.21
C ASP A 39 18.06 -8.42 4.90
N ARG A 40 17.94 -7.10 5.03
CA ARG A 40 17.67 -6.17 3.94
C ARG A 40 18.59 -6.37 2.75
N LYS A 41 19.88 -6.68 2.98
CA LYS A 41 20.86 -6.83 1.89
C LYS A 41 20.60 -8.11 1.12
N LYS A 42 20.44 -9.23 1.83
CA LYS A 42 20.18 -10.54 1.23
C LYS A 42 18.83 -10.55 0.51
N GLU A 43 17.77 -10.10 1.18
CA GLU A 43 16.43 -10.07 0.61
C GLU A 43 16.32 -9.05 -0.53
N GLY A 44 16.95 -7.88 -0.39
CA GLY A 44 17.03 -6.89 -1.46
C GLY A 44 17.73 -7.43 -2.72
N SER A 45 18.81 -8.19 -2.59
CA SER A 45 19.44 -8.85 -3.75
C SER A 45 18.48 -9.81 -4.45
N ARG A 46 17.79 -10.65 -3.67
CA ARG A 46 16.81 -11.62 -4.20
C ARG A 46 15.65 -10.92 -4.91
N ILE A 47 15.16 -9.81 -4.36
CA ILE A 47 14.09 -9.00 -4.94
C ILE A 47 14.56 -8.35 -6.24
N VAL A 48 15.77 -7.76 -6.28
CA VAL A 48 16.31 -7.18 -7.52
C VAL A 48 16.42 -8.22 -8.63
N ASP A 49 16.86 -9.44 -8.33
CA ASP A 49 16.92 -10.51 -9.31
C ASP A 49 15.52 -10.85 -9.86
N LYS A 50 14.50 -10.94 -8.99
CA LYS A 50 13.10 -11.13 -9.43
C LYS A 50 12.54 -9.97 -10.23
N LEU A 51 12.87 -8.74 -9.87
CA LEU A 51 12.43 -7.56 -10.62
C LEU A 51 13.06 -7.52 -12.03
N LYS A 52 14.31 -7.97 -12.17
CA LYS A 52 14.94 -8.12 -13.49
C LYS A 52 14.32 -9.26 -14.30
N GLU A 53 13.98 -10.38 -13.67
CA GLU A 53 13.27 -11.47 -14.34
C GLU A 53 11.93 -10.99 -14.95
N ILE A 54 11.12 -10.22 -14.20
CA ILE A 54 9.86 -9.67 -14.75
C ILE A 54 10.12 -8.57 -15.79
N GLN A 55 11.21 -7.80 -15.66
CA GLN A 55 11.61 -6.82 -16.66
C GLN A 55 11.92 -7.47 -18.00
N ASP A 56 12.65 -8.60 -18.00
CA ASP A 56 12.96 -9.39 -19.19
C ASP A 56 11.70 -9.97 -19.86
N LEU A 57 10.60 -10.11 -19.11
CA LEU A 57 9.27 -10.50 -19.60
C LEU A 57 8.45 -9.31 -20.14
N GLY A 58 9.00 -8.10 -20.14
CA GLY A 58 8.35 -6.88 -20.65
C GLY A 58 7.48 -6.15 -19.63
N ILE A 59 7.57 -6.48 -18.34
CA ILE A 59 6.99 -5.67 -17.26
C ILE A 59 7.87 -4.45 -17.04
N THR A 60 7.26 -3.28 -17.03
CA THR A 60 7.98 -1.99 -16.90
C THR A 60 7.71 -1.33 -15.55
N SER A 61 6.57 -1.64 -14.94
CA SER A 61 6.17 -1.07 -13.66
C SER A 61 5.41 -2.08 -12.80
N PHE A 62 5.44 -1.87 -11.49
CA PHE A 62 4.44 -2.47 -10.61
C PHE A 62 4.05 -1.52 -9.48
N VAL A 63 2.90 -1.82 -8.88
CA VAL A 63 2.34 -1.12 -7.74
C VAL A 63 2.53 -1.99 -6.51
N ASP A 64 3.22 -1.44 -5.51
CA ASP A 64 3.29 -1.98 -4.15
C ASP A 64 2.23 -1.30 -3.29
N PRO A 65 1.07 -1.94 -3.05
CA PRO A 65 0.01 -1.37 -2.24
C PRO A 65 0.21 -1.72 -0.77
N CYS A 66 1.44 -1.95 -0.28
CA CYS A 66 1.72 -2.21 1.12
C CYS A 66 1.30 -0.99 1.97
N PRO A 67 0.31 -1.16 2.87
CA PRO A 67 -0.19 -0.08 3.73
C PRO A 67 0.74 0.16 4.92
N MET A 68 0.51 1.27 5.63
CA MET A 68 1.45 1.81 6.63
C MET A 68 1.83 0.80 7.72
N GLU A 69 0.88 -0.01 8.18
CA GLU A 69 1.04 -0.94 9.29
C GLU A 69 1.59 -2.30 8.87
N LEU A 70 1.75 -2.57 7.57
CA LEU A 70 2.22 -3.86 7.06
C LEU A 70 3.70 -3.86 6.65
N GLY A 71 4.49 -2.99 7.27
CA GLY A 71 5.94 -2.92 7.03
C GLY A 71 6.34 -2.12 5.79
N ARG A 72 5.49 -1.19 5.33
CA ARG A 72 5.78 -0.31 4.19
C ARG A 72 7.11 0.43 4.37
N ASP A 73 8.01 0.28 3.39
CA ASP A 73 9.31 0.96 3.34
C ASP A 73 9.54 1.61 1.96
N PRO A 74 9.23 2.92 1.80
CA PRO A 74 9.39 3.62 0.53
C PRO A 74 10.86 3.79 0.11
N GLU A 75 11.81 3.86 1.06
CA GLU A 75 13.24 4.00 0.74
C GLU A 75 13.80 2.66 0.23
N PHE A 76 13.33 1.53 0.78
CA PHE A 76 13.62 0.22 0.21
C PHE A 76 13.04 0.06 -1.18
N ALA A 77 11.80 0.50 -1.40
CA ALA A 77 11.20 0.48 -2.72
C ALA A 77 12.01 1.34 -3.73
N ALA A 78 12.48 2.53 -3.33
CA ALA A 78 13.38 3.34 -4.16
C ALA A 78 14.68 2.59 -4.48
N GLU A 79 15.33 2.00 -3.47
CA GLU A 79 16.56 1.20 -3.65
C GLU A 79 16.36 0.03 -4.65
N MET A 80 15.22 -0.67 -4.55
CA MET A 80 14.89 -1.78 -5.45
C MET A 80 14.59 -1.29 -6.87
N SER A 81 13.88 -0.15 -7.01
CA SER A 81 13.61 0.49 -8.31
C SER A 81 14.90 0.90 -9.00
N GLU A 82 15.84 1.55 -8.29
CA GLU A 82 17.12 1.99 -8.86
C GLU A 82 17.96 0.80 -9.37
N LYS A 83 18.03 -0.27 -8.57
CA LYS A 83 18.87 -1.45 -8.88
C LYS A 83 18.30 -2.34 -9.98
N SER A 84 16.98 -2.38 -10.12
CA SER A 84 16.29 -3.22 -11.11
C SER A 84 15.94 -2.46 -12.40
N GLY A 85 15.72 -1.15 -12.32
CA GLY A 85 15.18 -0.34 -13.41
C GLY A 85 13.67 -0.50 -13.62
N ILE A 86 12.97 -1.26 -12.77
CA ILE A 86 11.50 -1.31 -12.74
C ILE A 86 10.97 -0.05 -12.06
N GLN A 87 9.90 0.54 -12.61
CA GLN A 87 9.21 1.66 -11.99
C GLN A 87 8.30 1.14 -10.86
N ILE A 88 8.44 1.68 -9.64
CA ILE A 88 7.67 1.22 -8.49
C ILE A 88 6.78 2.34 -7.97
N VAL A 89 5.48 2.07 -7.88
CA VAL A 89 4.49 2.98 -7.28
C VAL A 89 4.11 2.44 -5.91
N VAL A 90 4.23 3.25 -4.86
CA VAL A 90 3.89 2.86 -3.48
C VAL A 90 2.60 3.52 -3.00
N ALA A 91 1.98 2.91 -1.99
CA ALA A 91 0.73 3.39 -1.40
C ALA A 91 0.91 4.27 -0.15
N THR A 92 -0.07 5.15 0.06
CA THR A 92 -0.53 5.56 1.40
C THR A 92 -1.75 4.73 1.78
N GLY A 93 -2.14 4.68 3.05
CA GLY A 93 -3.36 4.01 3.48
C GLY A 93 -3.17 2.92 4.53
N LEU A 94 -4.29 2.37 4.96
CA LEU A 94 -4.39 1.35 6.01
C LEU A 94 -5.08 0.11 5.45
N TYR A 95 -4.79 -1.05 6.02
CA TYR A 95 -5.35 -2.33 5.62
C TYR A 95 -6.70 -2.60 6.32
N ASN A 96 -6.77 -3.71 7.06
CA ASN A 96 -7.97 -4.34 7.57
C ASN A 96 -7.97 -4.29 9.11
N ASP A 97 -9.15 -4.11 9.69
CA ASP A 97 -9.30 -4.02 11.15
C ASP A 97 -8.75 -5.23 11.90
N ALA A 98 -9.00 -6.43 11.35
CA ALA A 98 -8.69 -7.70 12.00
C ALA A 98 -7.18 -7.94 12.17
N LEU A 99 -6.34 -7.30 11.36
CA LEU A 99 -4.88 -7.37 11.50
C LEU A 99 -4.29 -6.28 12.37
N GLY A 100 -5.11 -5.35 12.86
CA GLY A 100 -4.68 -4.36 13.83
C GLY A 100 -4.25 -3.05 13.19
N ILE A 101 -5.23 -2.28 12.68
CA ILE A 101 -5.03 -0.84 12.43
C ILE A 101 -4.42 -0.21 13.70
N PRO A 102 -3.30 0.52 13.61
CA PRO A 102 -2.61 1.05 14.78
C PRO A 102 -3.51 1.96 15.63
N GLN A 103 -3.33 1.91 16.96
CA GLN A 103 -4.18 2.66 17.90
C GLN A 103 -4.19 4.17 17.61
N HIS A 104 -3.09 4.72 17.10
CA HIS A 104 -2.99 6.11 16.66
C HIS A 104 -4.09 6.47 15.64
N PHE A 105 -4.24 5.67 14.58
CA PHE A 105 -5.27 5.87 13.55
C PHE A 105 -6.67 5.50 14.04
N ARG A 106 -6.79 4.55 14.98
CA ARG A 106 -8.09 4.24 15.62
C ARG A 106 -8.64 5.43 16.40
N LEU A 107 -7.77 6.25 17.00
CA LEU A 107 -8.15 7.43 17.78
C LEU A 107 -8.34 8.69 16.92
N MET A 108 -7.81 8.71 15.69
CA MET A 108 -8.06 9.79 14.73
C MET A 108 -9.49 9.73 14.20
N ASP A 109 -10.02 10.91 13.88
CA ASP A 109 -11.23 11.05 13.08
C ASP A 109 -10.93 10.90 11.59
N ILE A 110 -11.98 10.92 10.77
CA ILE A 110 -11.88 10.68 9.33
C ILE A 110 -11.06 11.78 8.64
N ASP A 111 -11.17 13.03 9.09
CA ASP A 111 -10.46 14.17 8.50
C ASP A 111 -8.96 14.11 8.80
N GLY A 112 -8.57 13.76 10.03
CA GLY A 112 -7.16 13.56 10.39
C GLY A 112 -6.50 12.42 9.60
N ILE A 113 -7.21 11.31 9.38
CA ILE A 113 -6.70 10.21 8.53
C ILE A 113 -6.58 10.68 7.07
N ALA A 114 -7.57 11.42 6.56
CA ALA A 114 -7.53 11.94 5.19
C ALA A 114 -6.37 12.94 4.99
N GLU A 115 -6.12 13.82 5.96
CA GLU A 115 -5.00 14.76 5.95
C GLU A 115 -3.66 14.02 5.91
N GLN A 116 -3.50 12.94 6.70
CA GLN A 116 -2.31 12.09 6.62
C GLN A 116 -2.10 11.54 5.21
N TYR A 117 -3.14 11.00 4.58
CA TYR A 117 -3.04 10.45 3.21
C TYR A 117 -2.67 11.54 2.20
N VAL A 118 -3.31 12.71 2.29
CA VAL A 118 -3.04 13.85 1.40
C VAL A 118 -1.59 14.33 1.56
N SER A 119 -1.08 14.43 2.79
CA SER A 119 0.30 14.86 3.01
C SER A 119 1.31 13.85 2.42
N GLU A 120 1.07 12.54 2.56
CA GLU A 120 1.95 11.55 1.92
C GLU A 120 1.92 11.58 0.38
N ILE A 121 0.79 11.98 -0.21
CA ILE A 121 0.63 12.14 -1.66
C ILE A 121 1.28 13.43 -2.17
N GLN A 122 1.16 14.54 -1.42
CA GLN A 122 1.59 15.87 -1.87
C GLN A 122 2.99 16.25 -1.41
N ASP A 123 3.37 15.87 -0.20
CA ASP A 123 4.60 16.31 0.48
C ASP A 123 5.62 15.17 0.56
N GLY A 124 5.15 13.95 0.87
CA GLY A 124 5.96 12.74 0.91
C GLY A 124 5.71 11.90 2.17
N ILE A 125 6.12 10.62 2.11
CA ILE A 125 5.96 9.66 3.19
C ILE A 125 7.02 9.92 4.27
N GLY A 126 6.57 10.29 5.47
CA GLY A 126 7.45 10.60 6.59
C GLY A 126 8.41 11.75 6.27
N LYS A 127 9.72 11.47 6.29
CA LYS A 127 10.78 12.45 5.96
C LYS A 127 11.51 12.16 4.64
N THR A 128 11.00 11.20 3.86
CA THR A 128 11.72 10.64 2.70
C THR A 128 11.62 11.52 1.46
N GLY A 129 10.60 12.38 1.38
CA GLY A 129 10.24 13.11 0.16
C GLY A 129 9.65 12.24 -0.95
N ILE A 130 9.55 10.91 -0.75
CA ILE A 130 8.94 9.96 -1.68
C ILE A 130 7.42 10.05 -1.52
N LYS A 131 6.70 10.29 -2.62
CA LYS A 131 5.25 10.51 -2.60
C LYS A 131 4.49 9.25 -2.96
N ALA A 132 3.39 8.99 -2.26
CA ALA A 132 2.48 7.91 -2.61
C ALA A 132 1.81 8.19 -3.98
N GLY A 133 1.67 7.14 -4.80
CA GLY A 133 0.98 7.22 -6.09
C GLY A 133 -0.40 6.58 -6.10
N ILE A 134 -0.76 5.84 -5.06
CA ILE A 134 -2.09 5.25 -4.86
C ILE A 134 -2.51 5.35 -3.38
N ILE A 135 -3.80 5.18 -3.12
CA ILE A 135 -4.36 5.02 -1.77
C ILE A 135 -4.82 3.57 -1.60
N LYS A 136 -4.31 2.90 -0.57
CA LYS A 136 -4.73 1.54 -0.18
C LYS A 136 -5.82 1.59 0.88
N THR A 137 -6.81 0.73 0.72
CA THR A 137 -7.82 0.42 1.75
C THR A 137 -8.09 -1.08 1.80
N ALA A 138 -8.78 -1.54 2.84
CA ALA A 138 -9.39 -2.86 2.88
C ALA A 138 -10.82 -2.81 3.42
N SER A 139 -11.59 -3.83 3.06
CA SER A 139 -12.87 -4.17 3.64
C SER A 139 -13.01 -5.69 3.69
N GLY A 140 -13.55 -6.24 4.77
CA GLY A 140 -13.79 -7.67 4.88
C GLY A 140 -13.35 -8.25 6.21
N GLY A 141 -13.63 -9.53 6.41
CA GLY A 141 -13.14 -10.26 7.57
C GLY A 141 -11.86 -11.01 7.28
N ILE A 142 -11.26 -11.59 8.32
CA ILE A 142 -10.24 -12.63 8.18
C ILE A 142 -10.75 -13.89 8.86
N TYR A 143 -10.72 -15.00 8.11
CA TYR A 143 -11.15 -16.29 8.64
C TYR A 143 -10.38 -16.65 9.92
N GLY A 144 -11.13 -16.99 10.97
CA GLY A 144 -10.59 -17.33 12.29
C GLY A 144 -10.21 -16.13 13.16
N VAL A 145 -10.31 -14.90 12.65
CA VAL A 145 -10.05 -13.66 13.42
C VAL A 145 -11.33 -12.83 13.55
N THR A 146 -12.02 -12.59 12.44
CA THR A 146 -13.25 -11.79 12.42
C THR A 146 -14.46 -12.67 12.74
N PRO A 147 -15.30 -12.31 13.72
CA PRO A 147 -16.56 -13.00 13.96
C PRO A 147 -17.47 -12.98 12.74
N PRO A 148 -18.28 -14.02 12.49
CA PRO A 148 -19.36 -13.96 11.49
C PRO A 148 -20.32 -12.80 11.81
N GLY A 149 -20.85 -12.14 10.79
CA GLY A 149 -21.73 -10.96 10.92
C GLY A 149 -20.98 -9.64 11.09
N GLN A 150 -19.66 -9.65 11.04
CA GLN A 150 -18.81 -8.52 11.39
C GLN A 150 -17.74 -8.24 10.32
N GLY A 151 -18.07 -8.44 9.04
CA GLY A 151 -17.12 -8.31 7.94
C GLY A 151 -16.60 -6.89 7.68
N ILE A 152 -17.27 -5.82 8.10
CA ILE A 152 -16.74 -4.45 7.95
C ILE A 152 -16.87 -3.70 9.28
N GLN A 153 -15.74 -3.27 9.83
CA GLN A 153 -15.66 -2.60 11.12
C GLN A 153 -15.71 -1.07 11.01
N GLU A 154 -16.01 -0.38 12.12
CA GLU A 154 -16.07 1.09 12.15
C GLU A 154 -14.74 1.75 11.74
N SER A 155 -13.62 1.17 12.15
CA SER A 155 -12.26 1.60 11.78
C SER A 155 -12.02 1.51 10.27
N GLU A 156 -12.47 0.44 9.61
CA GLU A 156 -12.41 0.29 8.14
C GLU A 156 -13.31 1.32 7.45
N ILE A 157 -14.52 1.55 7.96
CA ILE A 157 -15.41 2.59 7.45
C ILE A 157 -14.73 3.97 7.52
N LYS A 158 -14.02 4.27 8.62
CA LYS A 158 -13.24 5.51 8.73
C LYS A 158 -12.14 5.57 7.67
N CYS A 159 -11.38 4.50 7.49
CA CYS A 159 -10.30 4.44 6.49
C CYS A 159 -10.82 4.57 5.05
N LEU A 160 -11.93 3.91 4.72
CA LEU A 160 -12.60 3.99 3.41
C LEU A 160 -13.09 5.42 3.13
N ARG A 161 -13.71 6.08 4.11
CA ARG A 161 -14.16 7.48 3.97
C ARG A 161 -12.99 8.45 3.85
N ALA A 162 -11.91 8.22 4.61
CA ALA A 162 -10.69 9.03 4.52
C ALA A 162 -10.02 8.88 3.15
N ALA A 163 -9.94 7.66 2.62
CA ALA A 163 -9.45 7.39 1.28
C ALA A 163 -10.29 8.08 0.19
N ALA A 164 -11.62 8.03 0.30
CA ALA A 164 -12.50 8.75 -0.62
C ALA A 164 -12.28 10.28 -0.58
N ARG A 165 -12.12 10.86 0.62
CA ARG A 165 -11.80 12.29 0.78
C ARG A 165 -10.45 12.65 0.17
N ALA A 166 -9.40 11.87 0.45
CA ALA A 166 -8.07 12.09 -0.08
C ALA A 166 -8.00 11.92 -1.61
N SER A 167 -8.69 10.91 -2.15
CA SER A 167 -8.82 10.69 -3.60
C SER A 167 -9.52 11.87 -4.27
N ASN A 168 -10.63 12.36 -3.72
CA ASN A 168 -11.34 13.52 -4.25
C ASN A 168 -10.49 14.81 -4.18
N ALA A 169 -9.67 14.97 -3.14
CA ALA A 169 -8.81 16.14 -2.97
C ALA A 169 -7.57 16.13 -3.89
N THR A 170 -7.06 14.95 -4.24
CA THR A 170 -5.75 14.81 -4.92
C THR A 170 -5.84 14.24 -6.34
N GLY A 171 -6.96 13.61 -6.70
CA GLY A 171 -7.10 12.81 -7.92
C GLY A 171 -6.39 11.44 -7.86
N THR A 172 -5.82 11.06 -6.72
CA THR A 172 -5.08 9.80 -6.56
C THR A 172 -6.03 8.60 -6.56
N PRO A 173 -5.75 7.52 -7.31
CA PRO A 173 -6.62 6.36 -7.38
C PRO A 173 -6.61 5.55 -6.07
N ILE A 174 -7.73 4.86 -5.81
CA ILE A 174 -7.89 3.96 -4.67
C ILE A 174 -7.77 2.51 -5.15
N LEU A 175 -7.00 1.71 -4.42
CA LEU A 175 -6.93 0.27 -4.56
C LEU A 175 -7.44 -0.36 -3.26
N CYS A 176 -8.57 -1.09 -3.34
CA CYS A 176 -9.19 -1.71 -2.17
C CYS A 176 -8.91 -3.22 -2.15
N HIS A 177 -8.54 -3.76 -0.98
CA HIS A 177 -8.64 -5.19 -0.71
C HIS A 177 -10.07 -5.56 -0.32
N ASN A 178 -10.58 -6.66 -0.85
CA ASN A 178 -11.85 -7.26 -0.47
C ASN A 178 -11.63 -8.72 -0.05
N ASP A 179 -12.17 -9.10 1.10
CA ASP A 179 -12.26 -10.51 1.54
C ASP A 179 -13.69 -11.04 1.33
N GLU A 180 -13.83 -12.35 1.12
CA GLU A 180 -15.10 -13.04 0.82
C GLU A 180 -15.89 -13.49 2.07
N MET A 181 -15.41 -13.22 3.28
CA MET A 181 -16.04 -13.70 4.52
C MET A 181 -17.48 -13.22 4.74
N GLU A 182 -17.96 -12.22 3.99
CA GLU A 182 -19.39 -11.88 3.79
C GLU A 182 -19.58 -11.20 2.41
N PRO A 183 -20.75 -11.31 1.74
CA PRO A 183 -20.87 -10.88 0.34
C PRO A 183 -20.97 -9.36 0.24
N PHE A 184 -19.91 -8.71 -0.25
CA PHE A 184 -19.97 -7.31 -0.69
C PHE A 184 -19.22 -7.16 -2.01
N GLY A 185 -19.98 -7.13 -3.12
CA GLY A 185 -19.43 -6.98 -4.48
C GLY A 185 -20.18 -7.75 -5.57
N ARG A 186 -21.14 -8.62 -5.20
CA ARG A 186 -22.17 -9.13 -6.12
C ARG A 186 -23.52 -8.88 -5.46
N GLU A 187 -24.38 -8.12 -6.14
CA GLU A 187 -25.81 -8.23 -5.91
C GLU A 187 -26.18 -9.71 -6.09
N THR A 188 -26.72 -10.33 -5.04
CA THR A 188 -27.54 -11.54 -5.18
C THR A 188 -28.99 -11.13 -5.22
#